data_AF-A0A820YPT6-F1
#
_entry.id   AF-A0A820YPT6-F1
#
_cell.length_a   1.000
_cell.length_b   1.000
_cell.length_c   1.000
_cell.angle_alpha   90.00
_cell.angle_beta   90.00
_cell.angle_gamma   90.00
#
_symmetry.space_group_name_H-M   'P 1'
#
loop_
_entity.id
_entity.type
_entity.pdbx_description
1 polymer ?
#
loop_
_entity_poly.entity_id
_entity_poly.type
_entity_poly.pdbx_seq_one_letter_code
_entity_poly.pdbx_strand_id
1 'polypeptide(L)'
;MYLLKIVLLFISINVSYSNINISINNRTGEYNLTVNNRLWLRSSYTSLYTNNQWFTSENQSLHLIDSIFKQGYDVLLGDWNETIFIYNFNLNRTSINITGTIRQWKLIPAINFYFHNDFIDLNNDILLNCDQVRTVFPSFYIEKIDQDDHRAYLTFGGMMMGELEKHAGLWNNQSKFLKIGMSGGPLIIFNSTEYGQNDSIIISSLSEFMSTSLSINKNILEYGFIGSIKSIPSNSTNSLIIYYSSDGINQLMEQWGSLMQKIFNRTNKYRLNDLTINYLGYYTDNGAYYYYNTESQMNYEQTIIKIKENLTIPIHYLQLDSWWYYKGLGDGVKQWFARPDIFPSGLKGLNEKLNNFPLAAHNRYWSSDTIYLNKYNFIIDYFNLKSLPLGNDSFWIDLFNNSTKDFNLILYEQDWMNHQTVDFIPLCQSIHLGKQWLTSMGYAAHLFNINIQYSMNLPRHA
;
A
#
# COMPACT_ATOMS: atom_id res chain seq x y z
N MET A 1 45.27 -42.81 29.26
CA MET A 1 44.21 -43.43 28.44
C MET A 1 42.93 -42.67 28.72
N TYR A 2 42.73 -41.52 28.05
CA TYR A 2 41.56 -40.66 28.24
C TYR A 2 40.47 -41.10 27.26
N LEU A 3 39.35 -41.60 27.78
CA LEU A 3 38.19 -41.98 26.99
C LEU A 3 37.43 -40.72 26.58
N LEU A 4 37.49 -40.37 25.30
CA LEU A 4 36.71 -39.29 24.70
C LEU A 4 35.25 -39.76 24.56
N LYS A 5 34.35 -39.27 25.40
CA LYS A 5 32.90 -39.46 25.21
C LYS A 5 32.44 -38.50 24.11
N ILE A 6 32.28 -39.03 22.91
CA ILE A 6 31.58 -38.34 21.81
C ILE A 6 30.09 -38.37 22.14
N VAL A 7 29.54 -37.21 22.50
CA VAL A 7 28.08 -37.00 22.57
C VAL A 7 27.62 -36.70 21.15
N LEU A 8 27.00 -37.68 20.50
CA LEU A 8 26.26 -37.49 19.25
C LEU A 8 24.98 -36.71 19.57
N LEU A 9 25.02 -35.40 19.33
CA LEU A 9 23.84 -34.55 19.34
C LEU A 9 23.02 -34.88 18.08
N PHE A 10 21.97 -35.69 18.22
CA PHE A 10 20.96 -35.82 17.17
C PHE A 10 20.16 -34.52 17.11
N ILE A 11 20.58 -33.59 16.24
CA ILE A 11 19.74 -32.49 15.81
C ILE A 11 18.71 -33.09 14.85
N SER A 12 17.56 -33.51 15.38
CA SER A 12 16.39 -33.73 14.56
C SER A 12 15.96 -32.38 14.01
N ILE A 13 16.36 -32.06 12.79
CA ILE A 13 15.75 -30.99 12.01
C ILE A 13 14.35 -31.50 11.68
N ASN A 14 13.39 -31.23 12.57
CA ASN A 14 11.98 -31.26 12.19
C ASN A 14 11.82 -30.15 11.16
N VAL A 15 11.94 -30.51 9.88
CA VAL A 15 11.47 -29.67 8.79
C VAL A 15 9.97 -29.61 8.96
N SER A 16 9.50 -28.62 9.73
CA SER A 16 8.07 -28.31 9.80
C SER A 16 7.66 -27.89 8.41
N TYR A 17 6.94 -28.76 7.69
CA TYR A 17 6.25 -28.36 6.48
C TYR A 17 5.34 -27.18 6.82
N SER A 18 5.23 -26.21 5.91
CA SER A 18 4.33 -25.07 6.10
C SER A 18 2.91 -25.61 6.32
N ASN A 19 2.26 -25.19 7.40
CA ASN A 19 0.88 -25.57 7.70
C ASN A 19 -0.12 -25.04 6.66
N ILE A 20 0.29 -24.06 5.86
CA ILE A 20 -0.41 -23.57 4.67
C ILE A 20 0.08 -24.30 3.42
N ASN A 21 -0.85 -24.81 2.60
CA ASN A 21 -0.55 -25.50 1.35
C ASN A 21 -1.56 -25.16 0.25
N ILE A 22 -1.12 -25.18 -1.01
CA ILE A 22 -1.99 -25.07 -2.18
C ILE A 22 -2.05 -26.38 -2.97
N SER A 23 -3.26 -26.89 -3.21
CA SER A 23 -3.49 -28.00 -4.14
C SER A 23 -3.98 -27.44 -5.47
N ILE A 24 -3.40 -27.89 -6.58
CA ILE A 24 -3.68 -27.36 -7.92
C ILE A 24 -4.17 -28.48 -8.85
N ASN A 25 -5.23 -28.20 -9.60
CA ASN A 25 -5.67 -29.01 -10.73
C ASN A 25 -5.11 -28.42 -12.03
N ASN A 26 -4.01 -28.99 -12.52
CA ASN A 26 -3.32 -28.56 -13.73
C ASN A 26 -4.17 -28.58 -15.01
N ARG A 27 -5.28 -29.34 -15.02
CA ARG A 27 -6.17 -29.43 -16.20
C ARG A 27 -7.24 -28.35 -16.22
N THR A 28 -7.73 -27.95 -15.06
CA THR A 28 -8.83 -26.99 -14.94
C THR A 28 -8.37 -25.60 -14.52
N GLY A 29 -7.18 -25.48 -13.93
CA GLY A 29 -6.68 -24.25 -13.33
C GLY A 29 -7.27 -23.96 -11.95
N GLU A 30 -8.08 -24.87 -11.41
CA GLU A 30 -8.64 -24.75 -10.06
C GLU A 30 -7.54 -24.97 -9.01
N TYR A 31 -7.63 -24.23 -7.90
CA TYR A 31 -6.72 -24.34 -6.78
C TYR A 31 -7.44 -24.19 -5.45
N ASN A 32 -6.97 -24.91 -4.43
CA ASN A 32 -7.49 -24.82 -3.08
C ASN A 32 -6.37 -24.53 -2.09
N LEU A 33 -6.58 -23.52 -1.25
CA LEU A 33 -5.72 -23.22 -0.12
C LEU A 33 -6.20 -24.00 1.09
N THR A 34 -5.28 -24.71 1.73
CA THR A 34 -5.53 -25.47 2.95
C THR A 34 -4.63 -24.96 4.07
N VAL A 35 -5.15 -24.97 5.30
CA VAL A 35 -4.40 -24.72 6.52
C VAL A 35 -4.62 -25.92 7.44
N ASN A 36 -3.54 -26.52 7.94
CA ASN A 36 -3.58 -27.74 8.75
C ASN A 36 -4.39 -28.86 8.08
N ASN A 37 -4.21 -29.02 6.76
CA ASN A 37 -4.93 -29.96 5.90
C ASN A 37 -6.46 -29.77 5.83
N ARG A 38 -6.98 -28.64 6.33
CA ARG A 38 -8.39 -28.25 6.18
C ARG A 38 -8.53 -27.23 5.07
N LEU A 39 -9.55 -27.37 4.23
CA LEU A 39 -9.86 -26.38 3.21
C LEU A 39 -10.11 -25.02 3.88
N TRP A 40 -9.54 -23.96 3.32
CA TRP A 40 -9.78 -22.59 3.73
C TRP A 40 -10.30 -21.79 2.54
N LEU A 41 -9.60 -21.77 1.39
CA LEU A 41 -10.08 -21.01 0.24
C LEU A 41 -10.19 -21.91 -0.98
N ARG A 42 -11.34 -21.87 -1.64
CA ARG A 42 -11.58 -22.51 -2.94
C ARG A 42 -11.47 -21.45 -4.02
N SER A 43 -10.67 -21.72 -5.06
CA SER A 43 -10.57 -20.83 -6.22
C SER A 43 -11.92 -20.66 -6.91
N SER A 44 -12.12 -19.50 -7.52
CA SER A 44 -13.15 -19.29 -8.54
C SER A 44 -12.50 -19.07 -9.91
N TYR A 45 -13.15 -18.33 -10.81
CA TYR A 45 -12.68 -18.07 -12.17
C TYR A 45 -11.45 -17.15 -12.23
N THR A 46 -10.68 -17.31 -13.30
CA THR A 46 -9.76 -16.30 -13.84
C THR A 46 -10.48 -15.46 -14.90
N SER A 47 -10.30 -14.13 -14.89
CA SER A 47 -10.92 -13.20 -15.84
C SER A 47 -10.02 -12.01 -16.21
N LEU A 48 -10.24 -11.46 -17.40
CA LEU A 48 -9.57 -10.27 -17.94
C LEU A 48 -10.57 -9.39 -18.67
N TYR A 49 -10.59 -8.10 -18.36
CA TYR A 49 -11.35 -7.08 -19.07
C TYR A 49 -10.43 -6.24 -19.97
N THR A 50 -10.57 -6.41 -21.28
CA THR A 50 -9.80 -5.68 -22.30
C THR A 50 -10.62 -5.52 -23.57
N ASN A 51 -10.38 -4.44 -24.34
CA ASN A 51 -11.16 -4.10 -25.53
C ASN A 51 -12.66 -4.03 -25.22
N ASN A 52 -12.99 -3.46 -24.06
CA ASN A 52 -14.34 -3.23 -23.57
C ASN A 52 -15.18 -4.50 -23.33
N GLN A 53 -14.55 -5.67 -23.21
CA GLN A 53 -15.22 -6.96 -23.00
C GLN A 53 -14.51 -7.83 -21.96
N TRP A 54 -15.28 -8.70 -21.31
CA TRP A 54 -14.77 -9.69 -20.37
C TRP A 54 -14.41 -10.99 -21.09
N PHE A 55 -13.19 -11.45 -20.84
CA PHE A 55 -12.73 -12.79 -21.13
C PHE A 55 -12.63 -13.56 -19.82
N THR A 56 -13.24 -14.74 -19.72
CA THR A 56 -13.29 -15.51 -18.48
C THR A 56 -13.17 -17.01 -18.74
N SER A 57 -12.56 -17.69 -17.77
CA SER A 57 -12.47 -19.15 -17.73
C SER A 57 -13.83 -19.82 -17.53
N GLU A 58 -14.80 -19.14 -16.91
CA GLU A 58 -16.14 -19.69 -16.65
C GLU A 58 -16.93 -19.93 -17.94
N ASN A 59 -16.90 -18.97 -18.87
CA ASN A 59 -17.57 -19.08 -20.17
C ASN A 59 -16.63 -19.58 -21.29
N GLN A 60 -15.42 -20.01 -20.92
CA GLN A 60 -14.38 -20.48 -21.82
C GLN A 60 -13.92 -19.45 -22.87
N SER A 61 -14.15 -18.15 -22.69
CA SER A 61 -13.54 -17.14 -23.58
C SER A 61 -12.07 -16.87 -23.23
N LEU A 62 -11.63 -17.28 -22.03
CA LEU A 62 -10.24 -17.33 -21.59
C LEU A 62 -9.88 -18.80 -21.27
N HIS A 63 -9.24 -19.49 -22.21
CA HIS A 63 -8.97 -20.93 -22.11
C HIS A 63 -7.63 -21.20 -21.42
N LEU A 64 -7.60 -22.07 -20.42
CA LEU A 64 -6.35 -22.66 -19.96
C LEU A 64 -5.82 -23.61 -21.04
N ILE A 65 -4.64 -23.30 -21.60
CA ILE A 65 -4.04 -24.11 -22.66
C ILE A 65 -2.87 -24.96 -22.18
N ASP A 66 -2.21 -24.56 -21.09
CA ASP A 66 -1.07 -25.28 -20.51
C ASP A 66 -0.83 -24.90 -19.06
N SER A 67 -0.12 -25.76 -18.32
CA SER A 67 0.35 -25.51 -16.97
C SER A 67 1.79 -26.01 -16.82
N ILE A 68 2.69 -25.14 -16.36
CA ILE A 68 4.11 -25.45 -16.22
C ILE A 68 4.48 -25.45 -14.73
N PHE A 69 5.09 -26.52 -14.26
CA PHE A 69 5.68 -26.58 -12.92
C PHE A 69 7.15 -26.16 -12.96
N LYS A 70 7.55 -25.30 -12.03
CA LYS A 70 8.95 -24.91 -11.83
C LYS A 70 9.33 -24.94 -10.36
N GLN A 71 10.62 -25.07 -10.12
CA GLN A 71 11.23 -24.89 -8.80
C GLN A 71 12.35 -23.87 -8.94
N GLY A 72 12.63 -23.18 -7.86
CA GLY A 72 13.74 -22.23 -7.83
C GLY A 72 14.07 -21.78 -6.42
N TYR A 73 14.95 -20.80 -6.37
CA TYR A 73 15.49 -20.25 -5.14
C TYR A 73 15.48 -18.73 -5.23
N ASP A 74 15.00 -18.08 -4.18
CA ASP A 74 15.13 -16.65 -3.95
C ASP A 74 16.16 -16.40 -2.86
N VAL A 75 17.05 -15.43 -3.07
CA VAL A 75 18.15 -15.16 -2.12
C VAL A 75 17.65 -14.71 -0.74
N LEU A 76 16.50 -14.06 -0.67
CA LEU A 76 15.90 -13.56 0.57
C LEU A 76 14.90 -14.56 1.14
N LEU A 77 14.13 -15.23 0.29
CA LEU A 77 12.96 -16.02 0.71
C LEU A 77 13.18 -17.54 0.66
N GLY A 78 14.27 -17.99 0.05
CA GLY A 78 14.66 -19.40 -0.02
C GLY A 78 14.00 -20.15 -1.18
N ASP A 79 13.93 -21.47 -1.04
CA ASP A 79 13.37 -22.36 -2.06
C ASP A 79 11.85 -22.17 -2.24
N TRP A 80 11.42 -22.30 -3.49
CA TRP A 80 10.01 -22.25 -3.86
C TRP A 80 9.66 -23.30 -4.91
N ASN A 81 8.38 -23.65 -4.94
CA ASN A 81 7.72 -24.37 -6.03
C ASN A 81 6.68 -23.44 -6.63
N GLU A 82 6.55 -23.40 -7.96
CA GLU A 82 5.52 -22.60 -8.61
C GLU A 82 4.83 -23.38 -9.75
N THR A 83 3.57 -23.03 -9.98
CA THR A 83 2.80 -23.47 -11.14
C THR A 83 2.39 -22.24 -11.94
N ILE A 84 2.72 -22.24 -13.22
CA ILE A 84 2.40 -21.19 -14.17
C ILE A 84 1.27 -21.70 -15.05
N PHE A 85 0.11 -21.05 -15.01
CA PHE A 85 -1.00 -21.29 -15.91
C PHE A 85 -0.88 -20.37 -17.13
N ILE A 86 -0.98 -20.94 -18.32
CA ILE A 86 -1.00 -20.19 -19.57
C ILE A 86 -2.44 -20.15 -20.07
N TYR A 87 -3.04 -18.96 -20.05
CA TYR A 87 -4.38 -18.75 -20.56
C TYR A 87 -4.33 -18.07 -21.92
N ASN A 88 -5.18 -18.52 -22.83
CA ASN A 88 -5.32 -17.99 -24.18
C ASN A 88 -6.70 -17.37 -24.40
N PHE A 89 -6.74 -16.25 -25.10
CA PHE A 89 -7.97 -15.66 -25.60
C PHE A 89 -7.77 -15.07 -27.00
N ASN A 90 -8.87 -14.88 -27.73
CA ASN A 90 -8.84 -14.31 -29.06
C ASN A 90 -9.29 -12.85 -29.04
N LEU A 91 -8.40 -11.94 -29.44
CA LEU A 91 -8.69 -10.52 -29.58
C LEU A 91 -8.53 -10.11 -31.04
N ASN A 92 -9.62 -9.68 -31.68
CA ASN A 92 -9.59 -9.21 -33.08
C ASN A 92 -8.90 -10.21 -34.05
N ARG A 93 -9.15 -11.52 -33.87
CA ARG A 93 -8.54 -12.64 -34.61
C ARG A 93 -7.05 -12.90 -34.32
N THR A 94 -6.47 -12.21 -33.34
CA THR A 94 -5.15 -12.51 -32.81
C THR A 94 -5.28 -13.32 -31.53
N SER A 95 -4.57 -14.43 -31.46
CA SER A 95 -4.49 -15.27 -30.26
C SER A 95 -3.45 -14.68 -29.31
N ILE A 96 -3.86 -14.39 -28.07
CA ILE A 96 -3.02 -13.74 -27.06
C ILE A 96 -2.98 -14.60 -25.82
N ASN A 97 -1.79 -14.69 -25.22
CA ASN A 97 -1.61 -15.37 -23.95
C ASN A 97 -1.48 -14.37 -22.80
N ILE A 98 -1.96 -14.76 -21.63
CA ILE A 98 -1.62 -14.16 -20.34
C ILE A 98 -1.28 -15.28 -19.37
N THR A 99 -0.56 -14.97 -18.30
CA THR A 99 -0.19 -16.00 -17.33
C THR A 99 -0.64 -15.67 -15.91
N GLY A 100 -1.09 -16.70 -15.21
CA GLY A 100 -1.32 -16.68 -13.78
C GLY A 100 -0.32 -17.61 -13.11
N THR A 101 0.44 -17.14 -12.12
CA THR A 101 1.44 -17.95 -11.41
C THR A 101 1.06 -18.09 -9.95
N ILE A 102 1.13 -19.31 -9.42
CA ILE A 102 1.02 -19.59 -7.99
C ILE A 102 2.37 -20.09 -7.51
N ARG A 103 2.96 -19.41 -6.54
CA ARG A 103 4.25 -19.78 -5.93
C ARG A 103 4.05 -20.10 -4.44
N GLN A 104 4.49 -21.27 -4.00
CA GLN A 104 4.53 -21.66 -2.59
C GLN A 104 5.99 -21.74 -2.11
N TRP A 105 6.26 -21.09 -0.98
CA TRP A 105 7.57 -21.09 -0.34
C TRP A 105 7.74 -22.30 0.56
N LYS A 106 8.94 -22.92 0.56
CA LYS A 106 9.19 -24.13 1.36
C LYS A 106 9.38 -23.85 2.85
N LEU A 107 9.97 -22.71 3.19
CA LEU A 107 10.35 -22.34 4.57
C LEU A 107 9.59 -21.14 5.12
N ILE A 108 8.81 -20.47 4.28
CA ILE A 108 7.99 -19.32 4.68
C ILE A 108 6.53 -19.74 4.54
N PRO A 109 5.67 -19.49 5.53
CA PRO A 109 4.26 -19.84 5.46
C PRO A 109 3.50 -18.85 4.56
N ALA A 110 3.90 -18.77 3.29
CA ALA A 110 3.36 -17.84 2.33
C ALA A 110 3.10 -18.50 0.97
N ILE A 111 2.06 -18.01 0.31
CA ILE A 111 1.74 -18.31 -1.09
C ILE A 111 1.61 -16.98 -1.82
N ASN A 112 2.31 -16.86 -2.94
CA ASN A 112 2.23 -15.68 -3.79
C ASN A 112 1.45 -16.02 -5.05
N PHE A 113 0.63 -15.08 -5.49
CA PHE A 113 -0.07 -15.13 -6.76
C PHE A 113 0.43 -14.01 -7.65
N TYR A 114 0.60 -14.29 -8.93
CA TYR A 114 1.04 -13.31 -9.91
C TYR A 114 0.12 -13.36 -11.13
N PHE A 115 -0.26 -12.19 -11.62
CA PHE A 115 -0.83 -12.02 -12.95
C PHE A 115 0.23 -11.35 -13.83
N HIS A 116 0.56 -11.95 -14.97
CA HIS A 116 1.49 -11.36 -15.94
C HIS A 116 0.83 -11.14 -17.30
N ASN A 117 1.10 -9.95 -17.86
CA ASN A 117 0.80 -9.60 -19.23
C ASN A 117 2.11 -9.36 -19.98
N ASP A 118 2.62 -10.35 -20.71
CA ASP A 118 3.95 -10.29 -21.33
C ASP A 118 3.94 -9.89 -22.83
N PHE A 119 2.77 -9.72 -23.44
CA PHE A 119 2.66 -9.73 -24.90
C PHE A 119 2.28 -8.39 -25.51
N ILE A 120 1.10 -7.86 -25.16
CA ILE A 120 0.58 -6.63 -25.78
C ILE A 120 -0.01 -5.69 -24.74
N ASP A 121 -0.21 -4.43 -25.11
CA ASP A 121 -0.93 -3.48 -24.27
C ASP A 121 -2.43 -3.79 -24.28
N LEU A 122 -3.01 -3.99 -23.09
CA LEU A 122 -4.42 -4.32 -22.90
C LEU A 122 -5.21 -3.04 -22.61
N ASN A 123 -5.76 -2.44 -23.67
CA ASN A 123 -6.45 -1.15 -23.63
C ASN A 123 -7.96 -1.28 -23.44
N ASN A 124 -8.59 -0.22 -22.91
CA ASN A 124 -10.05 -0.04 -22.83
C ASN A 124 -10.43 1.43 -23.09
N ASP A 125 -11.53 1.62 -23.80
CA ASP A 125 -12.18 2.94 -23.96
C ASP A 125 -13.33 3.12 -22.95
N ILE A 126 -14.02 2.03 -22.63
CA ILE A 126 -15.05 1.96 -21.60
C ILE A 126 -14.37 1.47 -20.32
N LEU A 127 -14.23 2.38 -19.36
CA LEU A 127 -13.58 2.08 -18.09
C LEU A 127 -14.59 1.48 -17.11
N LEU A 128 -14.16 0.48 -16.33
CA LEU A 128 -14.93 0.00 -15.19
C LEU A 128 -14.81 1.00 -14.03
N ASN A 129 -15.55 0.76 -12.94
CA ASN A 129 -15.46 1.59 -11.74
C ASN A 129 -14.06 1.44 -11.07
N CYS A 130 -13.55 2.51 -10.42
CA CYS A 130 -12.27 2.45 -9.68
C CYS A 130 -12.31 1.46 -8.49
N ASP A 131 -13.50 1.07 -8.01
CA ASP A 131 -13.69 0.06 -6.96
C ASP A 131 -13.85 -1.38 -7.48
N GLN A 132 -13.85 -1.57 -8.80
CA GLN A 132 -13.82 -2.89 -9.43
C GLN A 132 -12.39 -3.30 -9.77
N VAL A 133 -12.19 -4.55 -10.15
CA VAL A 133 -10.96 -5.02 -10.81
C VAL A 133 -11.22 -5.27 -12.30
N ARG A 134 -10.18 -5.15 -13.13
CA ARG A 134 -10.20 -5.54 -14.55
C ARG A 134 -9.36 -6.77 -14.87
N THR A 135 -8.57 -7.25 -13.92
CA THR A 135 -7.94 -8.57 -13.98
C THR A 135 -8.37 -9.33 -12.73
N VAL A 136 -8.62 -10.63 -12.87
CA VAL A 136 -9.04 -11.49 -11.77
C VAL A 136 -8.12 -12.69 -11.74
N PHE A 137 -7.07 -12.59 -10.91
CA PHE A 137 -6.21 -13.71 -10.53
C PHE A 137 -5.36 -13.28 -9.31
N PRO A 138 -5.57 -13.86 -8.12
CA PRO A 138 -6.50 -14.96 -7.82
C PRO A 138 -7.96 -14.49 -7.62
N SER A 139 -8.85 -15.46 -7.45
CA SER A 139 -10.20 -15.26 -6.95
C SER A 139 -10.63 -16.41 -6.04
N PHE A 140 -11.48 -16.11 -5.06
CA PHE A 140 -11.90 -17.09 -4.05
C PHE A 140 -13.39 -16.98 -3.73
N TYR A 141 -14.04 -18.11 -3.44
CA TYR A 141 -15.39 -18.08 -2.91
C TYR A 141 -15.42 -17.60 -1.46
N ILE A 142 -16.36 -16.70 -1.18
CA ILE A 142 -16.81 -16.31 0.14
C ILE A 142 -17.96 -17.23 0.51
N GLU A 143 -17.62 -18.33 1.18
CA GLU A 143 -18.53 -19.43 1.46
C GLU A 143 -18.22 -20.08 2.81
N LYS A 144 -19.23 -20.76 3.37
CA LYS A 144 -18.98 -21.81 4.35
C LYS A 144 -18.54 -23.07 3.63
N ILE A 145 -17.51 -23.72 4.15
CA ILE A 145 -17.04 -25.01 3.64
C ILE A 145 -17.93 -26.15 4.15
N ASP A 146 -18.34 -26.07 5.41
CA ASP A 146 -19.24 -27.01 6.06
C ASP A 146 -20.04 -26.32 7.18
N GLN A 147 -20.81 -27.10 7.94
CA GLN A 147 -21.66 -26.56 9.02
C GLN A 147 -20.85 -26.00 10.20
N ASP A 148 -19.65 -26.53 10.41
CA ASP A 148 -18.71 -26.19 11.49
C ASP A 148 -17.67 -25.15 11.02
N ASP A 149 -17.87 -24.54 9.85
CA ASP A 149 -17.04 -23.44 9.37
C ASP A 149 -17.33 -22.16 10.15
N HIS A 150 -16.39 -21.86 11.05
CA HIS A 150 -16.39 -20.69 11.94
C HIS A 150 -15.37 -19.64 11.53
N ARG A 151 -14.91 -19.64 10.28
CA ARG A 151 -14.01 -18.59 9.81
C ARG A 151 -14.72 -17.23 9.84
N ALA A 152 -13.98 -16.22 10.26
CA ALA A 152 -14.35 -14.83 10.26
C ALA A 152 -13.32 -14.04 9.47
N TYR A 153 -13.65 -12.79 9.15
CA TYR A 153 -12.76 -11.86 8.50
C TYR A 153 -12.59 -10.57 9.30
N LEU A 154 -11.47 -9.90 9.06
CA LEU A 154 -11.21 -8.51 9.45
C LEU A 154 -10.66 -7.78 8.23
N THR A 155 -11.31 -6.69 7.83
CA THR A 155 -10.87 -5.80 6.74
C THR A 155 -10.58 -4.42 7.26
N PHE A 156 -9.53 -3.80 6.70
CA PHE A 156 -9.21 -2.40 6.88
C PHE A 156 -9.78 -1.59 5.72
N GLY A 157 -10.39 -0.45 6.02
CA GLY A 157 -11.00 0.38 4.99
C GLY A 157 -11.16 1.84 5.40
N GLY A 158 -11.10 2.73 4.42
CA GLY A 158 -11.29 4.16 4.63
C GLY A 158 -10.02 4.88 5.12
N MET A 159 -10.21 6.05 5.71
CA MET A 159 -9.12 6.94 6.12
C MET A 159 -8.43 6.46 7.41
N MET A 160 -7.32 7.13 7.77
CA MET A 160 -6.52 6.83 8.96
C MET A 160 -6.02 5.38 8.97
N MET A 161 -5.40 4.96 7.86
CA MET A 161 -4.91 3.59 7.64
C MET A 161 -6.01 2.52 7.80
N GLY A 162 -7.27 2.92 7.58
CA GLY A 162 -8.44 2.07 7.66
C GLY A 162 -9.06 1.94 9.04
N GLU A 163 -8.60 2.70 10.05
CA GLU A 163 -9.14 2.67 11.40
C GLU A 163 -10.61 3.11 11.47
N LEU A 164 -10.99 4.10 10.64
CA LEU A 164 -12.35 4.67 10.67
C LEU A 164 -13.43 3.76 10.06
N GLU A 165 -13.05 2.79 9.23
CA GLU A 165 -14.02 1.87 8.63
C GLU A 165 -13.61 0.40 8.71
N LYS A 166 -12.72 0.05 9.65
CA LYS A 166 -12.40 -1.35 9.93
C LYS A 166 -13.67 -2.14 10.23
N HIS A 167 -13.74 -3.36 9.72
CA HIS A 167 -14.93 -4.19 9.85
C HIS A 167 -14.56 -5.66 10.01
N ALA A 168 -15.33 -6.37 10.82
CA ALA A 168 -15.20 -7.81 11.00
C ALA A 168 -16.56 -8.49 10.91
N GLY A 169 -16.57 -9.71 10.38
CA GLY A 169 -17.78 -10.51 10.21
C GLY A 169 -17.46 -11.98 9.98
N LEU A 170 -18.49 -12.82 9.90
CA LEU A 170 -18.31 -14.22 9.52
C LEU A 170 -17.98 -14.34 8.04
N TRP A 171 -17.11 -15.27 7.67
CA TRP A 171 -16.75 -15.59 6.29
C TRP A 171 -17.76 -16.56 5.69
N ASN A 172 -18.74 -16.05 4.93
CA ASN A 172 -19.76 -16.85 4.27
C ASN A 172 -20.47 -16.06 3.15
N ASN A 173 -21.40 -16.68 2.43
CA ASN A 173 -22.13 -16.04 1.34
C ASN A 173 -23.03 -14.84 1.75
N GLN A 174 -23.17 -14.58 3.06
CA GLN A 174 -23.88 -13.42 3.62
C GLN A 174 -22.93 -12.31 4.08
N SER A 175 -21.62 -12.44 3.89
CA SER A 175 -20.64 -11.38 4.18
C SER A 175 -20.93 -10.17 3.28
N LYS A 176 -21.59 -9.15 3.82
CA LYS A 176 -22.01 -7.94 3.07
C LYS A 176 -21.08 -6.75 3.22
N PHE A 177 -20.15 -6.78 4.18
CA PHE A 177 -19.42 -5.60 4.63
C PHE A 177 -17.91 -5.84 4.64
N LEU A 178 -17.38 -6.26 3.51
CA LEU A 178 -15.94 -6.27 3.26
C LEU A 178 -15.56 -4.90 2.69
N LYS A 179 -14.55 -4.25 3.27
CA LYS A 179 -14.02 -3.01 2.70
C LYS A 179 -13.11 -3.33 1.51
N ILE A 180 -13.51 -2.86 0.34
CA ILE A 180 -12.92 -3.20 -0.97
C ILE A 180 -12.60 -1.93 -1.76
N GLY A 181 -12.14 -2.09 -3.00
CA GLY A 181 -11.94 -0.98 -3.91
C GLY A 181 -10.79 -0.05 -3.50
N MET A 182 -10.91 1.22 -3.88
CA MET A 182 -9.90 2.25 -3.63
C MET A 182 -9.60 2.45 -2.14
N SER A 183 -10.60 2.30 -1.28
CA SER A 183 -10.43 2.47 0.16
C SER A 183 -10.06 1.18 0.90
N GLY A 184 -10.07 0.03 0.22
CA GLY A 184 -9.79 -1.28 0.81
C GLY A 184 -8.30 -1.52 1.08
N GLY A 185 -8.03 -2.41 2.05
CA GLY A 185 -6.70 -2.82 2.47
C GLY A 185 -6.52 -4.34 2.51
N PRO A 186 -5.51 -4.81 3.26
CA PRO A 186 -5.34 -6.22 3.56
C PRO A 186 -6.60 -6.83 4.18
N LEU A 187 -6.86 -8.10 3.84
CA LEU A 187 -7.95 -8.90 4.36
C LEU A 187 -7.38 -9.98 5.27
N ILE A 188 -7.81 -10.04 6.52
CA ILE A 188 -7.46 -11.11 7.44
C ILE A 188 -8.63 -12.09 7.48
N ILE A 189 -8.34 -13.38 7.40
CA ILE A 189 -9.29 -14.47 7.64
C ILE A 189 -8.76 -15.30 8.80
N PHE A 190 -9.59 -15.58 9.79
CA PHE A 190 -9.19 -16.25 11.03
C PHE A 190 -10.28 -17.15 11.56
N ASN A 191 -9.93 -18.12 12.40
CA ASN A 191 -10.94 -18.91 13.09
C ASN A 191 -11.54 -18.13 14.28
N SER A 192 -12.85 -17.93 14.27
CA SER A 192 -13.55 -17.17 15.32
C SER A 192 -13.81 -17.95 16.62
N THR A 193 -13.73 -19.29 16.60
CA THR A 193 -14.02 -20.11 17.81
C THR A 193 -13.07 -19.82 18.97
N GLU A 194 -11.88 -19.29 18.68
CA GLU A 194 -10.84 -18.97 19.65
C GLU A 194 -10.45 -17.49 19.56
N TYR A 195 -11.41 -16.62 19.25
CA TYR A 195 -11.22 -15.16 19.21
C TYR A 195 -10.02 -14.71 18.34
N GLY A 196 -9.68 -15.48 17.29
CA GLY A 196 -8.55 -15.18 16.40
C GLY A 196 -7.17 -15.39 17.04
N GLN A 197 -7.05 -16.23 18.07
CA GLN A 197 -5.77 -16.53 18.74
C GLN A 197 -4.91 -17.61 18.05
N ASN A 198 -5.49 -18.37 17.11
CA ASN A 198 -4.78 -19.47 16.42
C ASN A 198 -4.63 -19.18 14.92
N ASP A 199 -4.89 -20.18 14.09
CA ASP A 199 -4.80 -20.12 12.63
C ASP A 199 -5.45 -18.85 12.09
N SER A 200 -4.64 -18.09 11.37
CA SER A 200 -5.05 -16.89 10.68
C SER A 200 -4.22 -16.69 9.42
N ILE A 201 -4.84 -16.11 8.40
CA ILE A 201 -4.17 -15.71 7.16
C ILE A 201 -4.43 -14.23 6.89
N ILE A 202 -3.46 -13.57 6.28
CA ILE A 202 -3.62 -12.23 5.71
C ILE A 202 -3.41 -12.31 4.20
N ILE A 203 -4.31 -11.67 3.47
CA ILE A 203 -4.28 -11.53 2.03
C ILE A 203 -4.02 -10.05 1.72
N SER A 204 -2.91 -9.75 1.06
CA SER A 204 -2.52 -8.38 0.73
C SER A 204 -1.84 -8.29 -0.62
N SER A 205 -1.87 -7.11 -1.23
CA SER A 205 -1.01 -6.82 -2.38
C SER A 205 0.46 -7.06 -2.01
N LEU A 206 1.23 -7.61 -2.95
CA LEU A 206 2.67 -7.79 -2.84
C LEU A 206 3.44 -6.87 -3.79
N SER A 207 2.81 -6.39 -4.86
CA SER A 207 3.37 -5.38 -5.74
C SER A 207 2.27 -4.43 -6.20
N GLU A 208 2.66 -3.34 -6.88
CA GLU A 208 1.72 -2.42 -7.52
C GLU A 208 0.59 -1.96 -6.55
N PHE A 209 0.95 -1.67 -5.30
CA PHE A 209 0.03 -1.38 -4.19
C PHE A 209 -1.04 -0.34 -4.54
N MET A 210 -0.64 0.68 -5.29
CA MET A 210 -1.52 1.79 -5.68
C MET A 210 -2.47 1.45 -6.84
N SER A 211 -2.17 0.42 -7.63
CA SER A 211 -2.94 0.03 -8.81
C SER A 211 -3.57 -1.36 -8.70
N THR A 212 -3.32 -2.06 -7.59
CA THR A 212 -4.02 -3.29 -7.20
C THR A 212 -5.29 -2.93 -6.44
N SER A 213 -6.33 -3.70 -6.66
CA SER A 213 -7.59 -3.58 -5.93
C SER A 213 -8.14 -4.95 -5.57
N LEU A 214 -9.04 -4.91 -4.60
CA LEU A 214 -9.88 -6.01 -4.20
C LEU A 214 -11.31 -5.66 -4.59
N SER A 215 -12.06 -6.58 -5.18
CA SER A 215 -13.50 -6.40 -5.42
C SER A 215 -14.28 -7.64 -5.02
N ILE A 216 -15.61 -7.48 -4.95
CA ILE A 216 -16.53 -8.58 -4.71
C ILE A 216 -17.55 -8.61 -5.83
N ASN A 217 -17.69 -9.77 -6.45
CA ASN A 217 -18.75 -10.07 -7.39
C ASN A 217 -19.60 -11.21 -6.81
N LYS A 218 -20.83 -10.89 -6.39
CA LYS A 218 -21.71 -11.81 -5.64
C LYS A 218 -21.03 -12.32 -4.36
N ASN A 219 -20.60 -13.59 -4.34
CA ASN A 219 -19.89 -14.24 -3.26
C ASN A 219 -18.46 -14.61 -3.67
N ILE A 220 -17.87 -13.92 -4.64
CA ILE A 220 -16.50 -14.16 -5.11
C ILE A 220 -15.66 -12.94 -4.76
N LEU A 221 -14.57 -13.19 -4.04
CA LEU A 221 -13.51 -12.25 -3.78
C LEU A 221 -12.55 -12.22 -4.97
N GLU A 222 -12.32 -11.06 -5.55
CA GLU A 222 -11.51 -10.89 -6.76
C GLU A 222 -10.33 -9.97 -6.50
N TYR A 223 -9.15 -10.35 -6.99
CA TYR A 223 -7.94 -9.53 -6.91
C TYR A 223 -7.36 -9.25 -8.29
N GLY A 224 -6.88 -8.03 -8.48
CA GLY A 224 -6.09 -7.64 -9.63
C GLY A 224 -5.99 -6.14 -9.82
N PHE A 225 -5.69 -5.70 -11.05
CA PHE A 225 -5.59 -4.29 -11.38
C PHE A 225 -6.94 -3.57 -11.25
N ILE A 226 -6.93 -2.34 -10.76
CA ILE A 226 -8.10 -1.44 -10.69
C ILE A 226 -8.86 -1.39 -12.03
N GLY A 227 -10.19 -1.46 -11.95
CA GLY A 227 -11.09 -1.57 -13.09
C GLY A 227 -11.01 -0.41 -14.09
N SER A 228 -10.74 0.80 -13.60
CA SER A 228 -10.69 2.02 -14.40
C SER A 228 -9.33 2.32 -15.04
N ILE A 229 -8.33 1.46 -14.85
CA ILE A 229 -7.05 1.57 -15.55
C ILE A 229 -7.29 1.58 -17.06
N LYS A 230 -6.71 2.55 -17.77
CA LYS A 230 -6.88 2.69 -19.23
C LYS A 230 -6.13 1.62 -20.01
N SER A 231 -4.88 1.39 -19.64
CA SER A 231 -3.99 0.45 -20.30
C SER A 231 -3.21 -0.36 -19.29
N ILE A 232 -3.11 -1.67 -19.51
CA ILE A 232 -2.12 -2.54 -18.88
C ILE A 232 -1.04 -2.78 -19.93
N PRO A 233 0.11 -2.11 -19.85
CA PRO A 233 1.22 -2.29 -20.78
C PRO A 233 1.70 -3.75 -20.84
N SER A 234 2.30 -4.12 -21.96
CA SER A 234 3.12 -5.33 -22.06
C SER A 234 4.23 -5.34 -20.98
N ASN A 235 4.60 -6.54 -20.55
CA ASN A 235 5.50 -6.82 -19.43
C ASN A 235 5.04 -6.27 -18.06
N SER A 236 3.72 -6.11 -17.86
CA SER A 236 3.17 -5.73 -16.56
C SER A 236 2.92 -6.95 -15.68
N THR A 237 3.23 -6.81 -14.39
CA THR A 237 2.95 -7.83 -13.37
C THR A 237 2.20 -7.25 -12.18
N ASN A 238 1.15 -7.93 -11.75
CA ASN A 238 0.48 -7.70 -10.48
C ASN A 238 0.74 -8.88 -9.55
N SER A 239 0.88 -8.66 -8.25
CA SER A 239 1.07 -9.77 -7.31
C SER A 239 0.39 -9.57 -5.97
N LEU A 240 -0.04 -10.70 -5.42
CA LEU A 240 -0.69 -10.84 -4.13
C LEU A 240 0.12 -11.81 -3.27
N ILE A 241 0.08 -11.63 -1.96
CA ILE A 241 0.60 -12.58 -0.99
C ILE A 241 -0.51 -13.02 -0.03
N ILE A 242 -0.54 -14.31 0.26
CA ILE A 242 -1.25 -14.88 1.39
C ILE A 242 -0.20 -15.35 2.38
N TYR A 243 -0.18 -14.79 3.58
CA TYR A 243 0.70 -15.18 4.67
C TYR A 243 -0.11 -15.82 5.80
N TYR A 244 0.41 -16.88 6.41
CA TYR A 244 -0.22 -17.63 7.49
C TYR A 244 0.56 -17.50 8.80
N SER A 245 -0.17 -17.43 9.90
CA SER A 245 0.35 -17.61 11.25
C SER A 245 -0.55 -18.54 12.07
N SER A 246 0.06 -19.41 12.87
CA SER A 246 -0.61 -20.26 13.86
C SER A 246 -0.92 -19.53 15.17
N ASP A 247 -0.40 -18.32 15.35
CA ASP A 247 -0.30 -17.65 16.66
C ASP A 247 -1.20 -16.42 16.74
N GLY A 248 -2.27 -16.41 15.94
CA GLY A 248 -3.31 -15.39 15.97
C GLY A 248 -3.01 -14.12 15.19
N ILE A 249 -4.01 -13.24 15.16
CA ILE A 249 -4.04 -12.04 14.31
C ILE A 249 -2.90 -11.07 14.61
N ASN A 250 -2.54 -10.88 15.89
CA ASN A 250 -1.46 -9.95 16.25
C ASN A 250 -0.10 -10.45 15.73
N GLN A 251 0.20 -11.72 15.97
CA GLN A 251 1.45 -12.30 15.52
C GLN A 251 1.51 -12.40 14.00
N LEU A 252 0.38 -12.69 13.35
CA LEU A 252 0.18 -12.62 11.91
C LEU A 252 0.60 -11.25 11.35
N MET A 253 0.09 -10.15 11.91
CA MET A 253 0.41 -8.80 11.45
C MET A 253 1.90 -8.47 11.60
N GLU A 254 2.52 -8.83 12.72
CA GLU A 254 3.94 -8.61 12.96
C GLU A 254 4.84 -9.41 12.00
N GLN A 255 4.51 -10.69 11.81
CA GLN A 255 5.28 -11.59 10.95
C GLN A 255 5.13 -11.24 9.47
N TRP A 256 3.90 -10.96 9.02
CA TRP A 256 3.63 -10.45 7.68
C TRP A 256 4.35 -9.11 7.43
N GLY A 257 4.25 -8.15 8.35
CA GLY A 257 4.94 -6.87 8.23
C GLY A 257 6.46 -7.02 8.18
N SER A 258 7.01 -7.96 8.96
CA SER A 258 8.45 -8.29 8.91
C SER A 258 8.86 -8.94 7.59
N LEU A 259 8.02 -9.81 7.03
CA LEU A 259 8.24 -10.40 5.71
C LEU A 259 8.21 -9.32 4.62
N MET A 260 7.22 -8.41 4.64
CA MET A 260 7.13 -7.32 3.68
C MET A 260 8.37 -6.43 3.74
N GLN A 261 8.83 -6.07 4.94
CA GLN A 261 10.09 -5.33 5.10
C GLN A 261 11.28 -6.09 4.51
N LYS A 262 11.39 -7.41 4.76
CA LYS A 262 12.45 -8.24 4.18
C LYS A 262 12.42 -8.24 2.66
N ILE A 263 11.25 -8.42 2.04
CA ILE A 263 11.06 -8.45 0.58
C ILE A 263 11.52 -7.14 -0.06
N PHE A 264 11.22 -6.00 0.57
CA PHE A 264 11.56 -4.68 0.07
C PHE A 264 12.89 -4.13 0.59
N ASN A 265 13.72 -4.99 1.22
CA ASN A 265 15.01 -4.63 1.81
C ASN A 265 14.90 -3.39 2.73
N ARG A 266 13.85 -3.35 3.54
CA ARG A 266 13.59 -2.31 4.53
C ARG A 266 14.07 -2.75 5.90
N THR A 267 14.52 -1.79 6.69
CA THR A 267 15.01 -2.00 8.06
C THR A 267 14.36 -0.99 8.99
N ASN A 268 14.38 -1.29 10.28
CA ASN A 268 13.91 -0.37 11.32
C ASN A 268 14.84 0.83 11.57
N LYS A 269 15.91 1.02 10.78
CA LYS A 269 16.89 2.09 11.00
C LYS A 269 16.24 3.48 11.01
N TYR A 270 15.33 3.77 10.09
CA TYR A 270 14.65 5.08 10.07
C TYR A 270 13.78 5.27 11.31
N ARG A 271 12.92 4.28 11.63
CA ARG A 271 12.09 4.31 12.83
C ARG A 271 12.90 4.54 14.11
N LEU A 272 14.02 3.84 14.27
CA LEU A 272 14.86 3.95 15.46
C LEU A 272 15.60 5.29 15.57
N ASN A 273 15.80 5.99 14.46
CA ASN A 273 16.51 7.27 14.42
C ASN A 273 15.60 8.47 14.12
N ASP A 274 14.29 8.25 13.98
CA ASP A 274 13.33 9.29 13.65
C ASP A 274 13.03 10.12 14.89
N LEU A 275 13.47 11.37 14.87
CA LEU A 275 13.30 12.32 15.96
C LEU A 275 11.82 12.49 16.31
N THR A 276 10.93 12.40 15.32
CA THR A 276 9.50 12.69 15.47
C THR A 276 8.67 11.61 16.14
N ILE A 277 9.22 10.41 16.30
CA ILE A 277 8.55 9.31 17.02
C ILE A 277 9.29 8.87 18.28
N ASN A 278 10.54 9.32 18.46
CA ASN A 278 11.36 8.98 19.62
C ASN A 278 11.46 10.14 20.64
N TYR A 279 11.06 11.36 20.27
CA TYR A 279 11.13 12.53 21.14
C TYR A 279 9.84 13.35 21.10
N LEU A 280 9.61 14.14 22.15
CA LEU A 280 8.49 15.05 22.19
C LEU A 280 8.69 16.22 21.21
N GLY A 281 7.71 16.43 20.33
CA GLY A 281 7.59 17.62 19.50
C GLY A 281 6.41 18.49 19.90
N TYR A 282 6.37 19.70 19.36
CA TYR A 282 5.24 20.60 19.51
C TYR A 282 4.44 20.70 18.21
N TYR A 283 3.24 20.11 18.16
CA TYR A 283 2.38 20.15 16.98
C TYR A 283 1.40 21.32 17.00
N THR A 284 1.15 21.90 15.83
CA THR A 284 0.17 22.99 15.63
C THR A 284 -0.99 22.57 14.72
N ASP A 285 -1.19 21.27 14.60
CA ASP A 285 -2.21 20.61 13.77
C ASP A 285 -3.61 20.61 14.43
N ASN A 286 -4.63 20.21 13.67
CA ASN A 286 -6.02 20.12 14.06
C ASN A 286 -6.21 19.44 15.43
N GLY A 287 -6.88 20.16 16.34
CA GLY A 287 -7.04 19.78 17.74
C GLY A 287 -6.00 20.40 18.69
N ALA A 288 -4.91 20.97 18.18
CA ALA A 288 -3.95 21.73 18.97
C ALA A 288 -4.41 23.18 19.21
N TYR A 289 -3.92 23.79 20.30
CA TYR A 289 -4.29 25.15 20.68
C TYR A 289 -3.89 26.22 19.65
N TYR A 290 -2.76 26.05 18.94
CA TYR A 290 -2.27 27.00 17.94
C TYR A 290 -2.63 26.58 16.50
N TYR A 291 -3.64 25.73 16.32
CA TYR A 291 -4.17 25.44 14.99
C TYR A 291 -5.04 26.60 14.50
N TYR A 292 -4.61 27.30 13.44
CA TYR A 292 -5.24 28.54 12.95
C TYR A 292 -5.44 29.60 14.07
N ASN A 293 -4.56 29.59 15.07
CA ASN A 293 -4.62 30.46 16.24
C ASN A 293 -3.21 30.91 16.64
N THR A 294 -3.06 32.18 16.99
CA THR A 294 -1.80 32.78 17.46
C THR A 294 -1.98 33.36 18.85
N GLU A 295 -0.86 33.69 19.50
CA GLU A 295 -0.91 34.54 20.69
C GLU A 295 -1.56 35.89 20.35
N SER A 296 -2.27 36.47 21.33
CA SER A 296 -2.97 37.74 21.11
C SER A 296 -2.02 38.81 20.60
N GLN A 297 -2.41 39.50 19.51
CA GLN A 297 -1.64 40.55 18.86
C GLN A 297 -0.28 40.10 18.29
N MET A 298 -0.08 38.79 18.11
CA MET A 298 1.14 38.22 17.51
C MET A 298 0.83 37.52 16.19
N ASN A 299 1.81 37.50 15.30
CA ASN A 299 1.83 36.55 14.17
C ASN A 299 2.38 35.19 14.62
N TYR A 300 2.42 34.23 13.70
CA TYR A 300 2.95 32.90 13.98
C TYR A 300 4.44 32.87 14.24
N GLU A 301 5.24 33.70 13.54
CA GLU A 301 6.67 33.80 13.80
C GLU A 301 6.95 34.12 15.27
N GLN A 302 6.29 35.17 15.79
CA GLN A 302 6.40 35.59 17.18
C GLN A 302 5.84 34.53 18.14
N THR A 303 4.69 33.95 17.82
CA THR A 303 4.05 32.90 18.62
C THR A 303 4.98 31.69 18.77
N ILE A 304 5.58 31.20 17.69
CA ILE A 304 6.48 30.04 17.69
C ILE A 304 7.74 30.30 18.49
N ILE A 305 8.36 31.47 18.33
CA ILE A 305 9.54 31.86 19.11
C ILE A 305 9.17 31.86 20.60
N LYS A 306 8.04 32.47 20.96
CA LYS A 306 7.55 32.53 22.35
C LYS A 306 7.23 31.15 22.93
N ILE A 307 6.66 30.24 22.12
CA ILE A 307 6.47 28.83 22.53
C ILE A 307 7.83 28.23 22.88
N LYS A 308 8.82 28.33 21.99
CA LYS A 308 10.14 27.70 22.19
C LYS A 308 10.91 28.28 23.38
N GLU A 309 10.75 29.57 23.66
CA GLU A 309 11.39 30.28 24.78
C GLU A 309 10.73 29.96 26.13
N ASN A 310 9.40 29.85 26.16
CA ASN A 310 8.65 29.70 27.42
C ASN A 310 8.28 28.25 27.76
N LEU A 311 8.43 27.31 26.84
CA LEU A 311 8.15 25.90 27.14
C LEU A 311 9.16 25.36 28.15
N THR A 312 8.66 24.94 29.31
CA THR A 312 9.48 24.31 30.37
C THR A 312 9.78 22.84 30.08
N ILE A 313 9.00 22.21 29.20
CA ILE A 313 9.17 20.83 28.78
C ILE A 313 10.15 20.79 27.59
N PRO A 314 11.17 19.91 27.60
CA PRO A 314 12.09 19.81 26.48
C PRO A 314 11.39 19.21 25.24
N ILE A 315 11.20 20.03 24.22
CA ILE A 315 10.82 19.60 22.87
C ILE A 315 12.04 19.55 21.96
N HIS A 316 12.00 18.68 20.95
CA HIS A 316 13.11 18.46 20.02
C HIS A 316 12.83 18.94 18.59
N TYR A 317 11.58 19.25 18.29
CA TYR A 317 11.12 19.77 17.01
C TYR A 317 9.76 20.46 17.16
N LEU A 318 9.37 21.23 16.16
CA LEU A 318 8.06 21.87 16.06
C LEU A 318 7.45 21.60 14.69
N GLN A 319 6.14 21.35 14.64
CA GLN A 319 5.41 21.14 13.40
C GLN A 319 4.67 22.40 12.96
N LEU A 320 4.81 22.73 11.67
CA LEU A 320 4.09 23.80 11.00
C LEU A 320 2.93 23.20 10.19
N ASP A 321 1.70 23.47 10.63
CA ASP A 321 0.50 22.92 9.97
C ASP A 321 0.05 23.73 8.73
N SER A 322 -0.99 23.28 8.05
CA SER A 322 -1.61 23.80 6.82
C SER A 322 -1.88 25.31 6.75
N TRP A 323 -1.71 26.08 7.82
CA TRP A 323 -1.84 27.53 7.85
C TRP A 323 -0.66 28.28 7.23
N TRP A 324 0.55 27.71 7.17
CA TRP A 324 1.78 28.47 6.86
C TRP A 324 2.05 28.82 5.38
N TYR A 325 1.47 28.07 4.44
CA TYR A 325 1.72 28.20 3.01
C TYR A 325 0.48 28.68 2.24
N TYR A 326 0.64 28.94 0.94
CA TYR A 326 -0.45 29.43 0.08
C TYR A 326 -1.31 28.28 -0.46
N LYS A 327 -2.62 28.42 -0.27
CA LYS A 327 -3.61 27.51 -0.84
C LYS A 327 -4.13 28.03 -2.18
N GLY A 328 -4.48 27.11 -3.07
CA GLY A 328 -5.02 27.37 -4.39
C GLY A 328 -6.46 26.89 -4.51
N LEU A 329 -6.85 26.54 -5.74
CA LEU A 329 -8.14 25.93 -6.01
C LEU A 329 -8.34 24.65 -5.18
N GLY A 330 -9.58 24.47 -4.72
CA GLY A 330 -9.95 23.33 -3.86
C GLY A 330 -9.15 23.26 -2.55
N ASP A 331 -8.57 24.35 -2.06
CA ASP A 331 -7.71 24.38 -0.86
C ASP A 331 -6.45 23.48 -0.92
N GLY A 332 -6.04 23.07 -2.13
CA GLY A 332 -4.77 22.40 -2.38
C GLY A 332 -3.58 23.35 -2.28
N VAL A 333 -2.37 22.82 -2.31
CA VAL A 333 -1.15 23.63 -2.21
C VAL A 333 -0.93 24.36 -3.54
N LYS A 334 -0.96 25.69 -3.50
CA LYS A 334 -0.60 26.53 -4.65
C LYS A 334 0.89 26.78 -4.70
N GLN A 335 1.46 27.11 -3.56
CA GLN A 335 2.86 27.46 -3.39
C GLN A 335 3.28 27.11 -1.96
N TRP A 336 4.27 26.24 -1.82
CA TRP A 336 4.76 25.73 -0.54
C TRP A 336 5.91 26.60 -0.01
N PHE A 337 5.61 27.90 0.14
CA PHE A 337 6.53 28.90 0.68
C PHE A 337 5.87 29.66 1.82
N ALA A 338 6.71 30.18 2.72
CA ALA A 338 6.29 30.99 3.85
C ALA A 338 5.45 32.19 3.37
N ARG A 339 4.30 32.37 3.99
CA ARG A 339 3.49 33.57 3.84
C ARG A 339 4.08 34.73 4.63
N PRO A 340 4.40 35.90 4.02
CA PRO A 340 5.00 37.03 4.72
C PRO A 340 4.12 37.62 5.83
N ASP A 341 2.79 37.48 5.75
CA ASP A 341 1.86 37.88 6.81
C ASP A 341 1.91 36.96 8.05
N ILE A 342 2.44 35.74 7.89
CA ILE A 342 2.60 34.73 8.94
C ILE A 342 4.05 34.70 9.47
N PHE A 343 5.00 34.70 8.54
CA PHE A 343 6.44 34.69 8.75
C PHE A 343 7.10 35.86 8.03
N PRO A 344 7.11 37.07 8.62
CA PRO A 344 7.68 38.27 7.99
C PRO A 344 9.16 38.10 7.61
N SER A 345 9.90 37.26 8.33
CA SER A 345 11.31 36.98 8.06
C SER A 345 11.51 35.75 7.15
N GLY A 346 10.43 35.14 6.67
CA GLY A 346 10.44 33.83 6.01
C GLY A 346 10.84 32.69 6.95
N LEU A 347 10.77 31.45 6.45
CA LEU A 347 11.15 30.28 7.26
C LEU A 347 12.65 30.24 7.58
N LYS A 348 13.50 30.83 6.73
CA LYS A 348 14.93 31.00 7.01
C LYS A 348 15.19 31.91 8.19
N GLY A 349 14.59 33.10 8.21
CA GLY A 349 14.71 33.99 9.35
C GLY A 349 14.11 33.41 10.63
N LEU A 350 13.00 32.66 10.53
CA LEU A 350 12.46 31.91 11.66
C LEU A 350 13.48 30.89 12.19
N ASN A 351 14.05 30.05 11.32
CA ASN A 351 14.96 28.98 11.72
C ASN A 351 16.25 29.53 12.35
N GLU A 352 16.79 30.63 11.82
CA GLU A 352 17.92 31.36 12.42
C GLU A 352 17.58 31.85 13.85
N LYS A 353 16.39 32.45 14.05
CA LYS A 353 15.93 32.88 15.39
C LYS A 353 15.69 31.73 16.35
N LEU A 354 15.35 30.55 15.83
CA LEU A 354 15.21 29.32 16.61
C LEU A 354 16.55 28.57 16.80
N ASN A 355 17.68 29.13 16.38
CA ASN A 355 19.00 28.48 16.43
C ASN A 355 19.05 27.14 15.67
N ASN A 356 18.54 27.12 14.44
CA ASN A 356 18.46 25.94 13.56
C ASN A 356 17.62 24.79 14.14
N PHE A 357 16.60 25.11 14.94
CA PHE A 357 15.72 24.09 15.54
C PHE A 357 15.03 23.24 14.46
N PRO A 358 14.95 21.91 14.60
CA PRO A 358 14.30 21.04 13.62
C PRO A 358 12.82 21.36 13.44
N LEU A 359 12.36 21.36 12.19
CA LEU A 359 10.96 21.61 11.85
C LEU A 359 10.34 20.43 11.08
N ALA A 360 9.11 20.10 11.44
CA ALA A 360 8.22 19.26 10.64
C ALA A 360 7.24 20.18 9.90
N ALA A 361 6.85 19.83 8.68
CA ALA A 361 5.95 20.69 7.90
C ALA A 361 4.89 19.90 7.14
N HIS A 362 3.67 20.40 7.27
CA HIS A 362 2.46 19.91 6.62
C HIS A 362 2.40 20.28 5.13
N ASN A 363 1.84 19.37 4.33
CA ASN A 363 1.44 19.60 2.95
C ASN A 363 0.16 18.82 2.61
N ARG A 364 -0.83 19.47 1.99
CA ARG A 364 -2.02 18.81 1.41
C ARG A 364 -1.71 18.16 0.05
N TYR A 365 -2.72 17.84 -0.75
CA TYR A 365 -2.53 17.65 -2.19
C TYR A 365 -2.07 18.93 -2.90
N TRP A 366 -1.50 18.79 -4.09
CA TRP A 366 -1.16 19.92 -4.95
C TRP A 366 -2.40 20.43 -5.69
N SER A 367 -2.58 21.75 -5.72
CA SER A 367 -3.70 22.36 -6.45
C SER A 367 -3.50 22.24 -7.96
N SER A 368 -4.58 22.17 -8.73
CA SER A 368 -4.52 22.27 -10.20
C SER A 368 -3.96 23.60 -10.73
N ASP A 369 -3.92 24.65 -9.89
CA ASP A 369 -3.34 25.97 -10.21
C ASP A 369 -2.01 26.24 -9.49
N THR A 370 -1.29 25.18 -9.10
CA THR A 370 0.00 25.31 -8.43
C THR A 370 1.03 26.03 -9.30
N ILE A 371 1.84 26.91 -8.70
CA ILE A 371 2.84 27.69 -9.43
C ILE A 371 3.97 26.81 -10.00
N TYR A 372 4.13 25.60 -9.45
CA TYR A 372 5.18 24.66 -9.84
C TYR A 372 4.98 24.12 -11.27
N LEU A 373 3.77 24.24 -11.84
CA LEU A 373 3.47 23.93 -13.24
C LEU A 373 4.33 24.71 -14.25
N ASN A 374 4.86 25.87 -13.85
CA ASN A 374 5.69 26.69 -14.72
C ASN A 374 7.12 26.14 -14.89
N LYS A 375 7.55 25.20 -14.03
CA LYS A 375 8.92 24.67 -14.00
C LYS A 375 8.98 23.14 -14.08
N TYR A 376 7.95 22.46 -13.59
CA TYR A 376 7.94 21.02 -13.38
C TYR A 376 6.75 20.39 -14.09
N ASN A 377 6.85 19.09 -14.35
CA ASN A 377 5.77 18.38 -15.01
C ASN A 377 4.80 17.84 -13.97
N PHE A 378 3.52 18.18 -14.11
CA PHE A 378 2.45 17.63 -13.29
C PHE A 378 1.38 17.02 -14.18
N ILE A 379 0.75 15.97 -13.65
CA ILE A 379 -0.56 15.54 -14.14
C ILE A 379 -1.62 16.37 -13.44
N ILE A 380 -2.59 16.87 -14.19
CA ILE A 380 -3.63 17.76 -13.69
C ILE A 380 -4.99 17.10 -13.86
N ASP A 381 -5.79 17.13 -12.80
CA ASP A 381 -7.21 16.83 -12.81
C ASP A 381 -7.96 18.14 -12.58
N TYR A 382 -8.33 18.81 -13.69
CA TYR A 382 -9.05 20.08 -13.64
C TYR A 382 -10.46 19.94 -13.07
N PHE A 383 -11.06 18.75 -13.13
CA PHE A 383 -12.41 18.53 -12.62
C PHE A 383 -12.40 18.50 -11.09
N ASN A 384 -11.43 17.78 -10.51
CA ASN A 384 -11.29 17.66 -9.05
C ASN A 384 -10.32 18.69 -8.44
N LEU A 385 -9.84 19.65 -9.25
CA LEU A 385 -8.96 20.76 -8.87
C LEU A 385 -7.65 20.32 -8.20
N LYS A 386 -7.12 19.17 -8.64
CA LYS A 386 -5.94 18.52 -8.05
C LYS A 386 -4.84 18.35 -9.10
N SER A 387 -3.60 18.26 -8.66
CA SER A 387 -2.46 17.92 -9.50
C SER A 387 -1.48 17.01 -8.78
N LEU A 388 -0.60 16.37 -9.54
CA LEU A 388 0.42 15.49 -8.99
C LEU A 388 1.73 15.65 -9.78
N PRO A 389 2.88 15.86 -9.13
CA PRO A 389 4.16 15.94 -9.81
C PRO A 389 4.48 14.59 -10.48
N LEU A 390 4.97 14.63 -11.72
CA LEU A 390 5.50 13.46 -12.39
C LEU A 390 6.80 13.05 -11.72
N GLY A 391 6.88 11.81 -11.21
CA GLY A 391 8.02 11.35 -10.42
C GLY A 391 9.36 11.24 -11.15
N ASN A 392 9.44 11.59 -12.43
CA ASN A 392 10.65 11.54 -13.26
C ASN A 392 11.33 12.91 -13.47
N ASP A 393 10.87 13.97 -12.81
CA ASP A 393 11.52 15.28 -12.83
C ASP A 393 12.24 15.60 -11.49
N SER A 394 12.78 16.82 -11.36
CA SER A 394 13.52 17.25 -10.17
C SER A 394 12.64 17.89 -9.08
N PHE A 395 11.31 17.85 -9.19
CA PHE A 395 10.40 18.57 -8.29
C PHE A 395 10.67 18.27 -6.82
N TRP A 396 10.59 16.99 -6.43
CA TRP A 396 10.78 16.59 -5.03
C TRP A 396 12.20 16.86 -4.53
N ILE A 397 13.20 16.70 -5.40
CA ILE A 397 14.60 16.97 -5.07
C ILE A 397 14.80 18.45 -4.76
N ASP A 398 14.30 19.32 -5.64
CA ASP A 398 14.41 20.77 -5.45
C ASP A 398 13.62 21.23 -4.22
N LEU A 399 12.40 20.70 -4.02
CA LEU A 399 11.55 21.03 -2.87
C LEU A 399 12.26 20.72 -1.54
N PHE A 400 12.79 19.50 -1.40
CA PHE A 400 13.45 19.07 -0.17
C PHE A 400 14.84 19.67 0.03
N ASN A 401 15.62 19.85 -1.04
CA ASN A 401 16.91 20.57 -0.96
C ASN A 401 16.72 22.00 -0.46
N ASN A 402 15.71 22.71 -0.99
CA ASN A 402 15.42 24.08 -0.56
C ASN A 402 14.90 24.09 0.88
N SER A 403 13.99 23.18 1.24
CA SER A 403 13.38 23.17 2.58
C SER A 403 14.37 22.83 3.70
N THR A 404 15.29 21.90 3.44
CA THR A 404 16.38 21.58 4.38
C THR A 404 17.33 22.76 4.58
N LYS A 405 17.70 23.46 3.51
CA LYS A 405 18.58 24.64 3.56
C LYS A 405 17.90 25.85 4.19
N ASP A 406 16.62 26.04 3.91
CA ASP A 406 15.89 27.22 4.34
C ASP A 406 15.49 27.08 5.81
N PHE A 407 15.05 25.92 6.28
CA PHE A 407 14.45 25.85 7.62
C PHE A 407 14.62 24.53 8.36
N ASN A 408 15.65 23.74 8.02
CA ASN A 408 15.96 22.48 8.70
C ASN A 408 14.75 21.53 8.79
N LEU A 409 14.08 21.33 7.65
CA LEU A 409 13.00 20.36 7.52
C LEU A 409 13.51 18.95 7.85
N ILE A 410 12.94 18.30 8.86
CA ILE A 410 13.24 16.91 9.23
C ILE A 410 12.12 15.94 8.90
N LEU A 411 10.88 16.44 8.77
CA LEU A 411 9.71 15.63 8.47
C LEU A 411 8.78 16.38 7.52
N TYR A 412 8.45 15.73 6.41
CA TYR A 412 7.42 16.16 5.48
C TYR A 412 6.14 15.37 5.75
N GLU A 413 5.10 16.06 6.14
CA GLU A 413 3.78 15.47 6.31
C GLU A 413 2.97 15.62 5.02
N GLN A 414 2.73 14.50 4.34
CA GLN A 414 1.78 14.44 3.23
C GLN A 414 0.41 14.09 3.78
N ASP A 415 -0.45 15.10 3.88
CA ASP A 415 -1.81 15.02 4.38
C ASP A 415 -2.84 14.94 3.23
N TRP A 416 -4.08 14.63 3.60
CA TRP A 416 -5.23 14.45 2.72
C TRP A 416 -4.94 13.42 1.63
N MET A 417 -4.18 12.39 1.99
CA MET A 417 -3.80 11.31 1.07
C MET A 417 -5.03 10.57 0.54
N ASN A 418 -6.07 10.37 1.35
CA ASN A 418 -7.35 9.84 0.90
C ASN A 418 -7.96 10.71 -0.21
N HIS A 419 -8.02 12.03 -0.05
CA HIS A 419 -8.57 12.94 -1.05
C HIS A 419 -7.72 12.95 -2.32
N GLN A 420 -6.41 13.00 -2.17
CA GLN A 420 -5.49 12.89 -3.31
C GLN A 420 -5.67 11.56 -4.04
N THR A 421 -6.03 10.47 -3.37
CA THR A 421 -6.08 9.13 -3.98
C THR A 421 -7.45 8.79 -4.55
N VAL A 422 -8.54 9.12 -3.84
CA VAL A 422 -9.92 8.81 -4.23
C VAL A 422 -10.43 9.83 -5.25
N ASP A 423 -10.16 11.12 -5.06
CA ASP A 423 -10.73 12.17 -5.90
C ASP A 423 -9.90 12.43 -7.16
N PHE A 424 -8.60 12.08 -7.17
CA PHE A 424 -7.74 12.35 -8.33
C PHE A 424 -7.84 11.21 -9.35
N ILE A 425 -8.71 11.40 -10.33
CA ILE A 425 -9.04 10.41 -11.36
C ILE A 425 -7.80 9.77 -12.01
N PRO A 426 -6.72 10.51 -12.33
CA PRO A 426 -5.54 9.92 -12.95
C PRO A 426 -4.90 8.77 -12.15
N LEU A 427 -5.02 8.75 -10.82
CA LEU A 427 -4.45 7.68 -10.00
C LEU A 427 -5.16 6.34 -10.16
N CYS A 428 -6.48 6.32 -10.43
CA CYS A 428 -7.16 5.06 -10.76
C CYS A 428 -7.06 4.67 -12.25
N GLN A 429 -6.54 5.55 -13.12
CA GLN A 429 -6.44 5.29 -14.56
C GLN A 429 -5.07 4.82 -15.04
N SER A 430 -4.07 4.78 -14.16
CA SER A 430 -2.68 4.43 -14.48
C SER A 430 -2.12 3.38 -13.53
N ILE A 431 -1.49 2.33 -14.08
CA ILE A 431 -0.84 1.32 -13.24
C ILE A 431 0.41 1.85 -12.51
N HIS A 432 1.04 2.90 -13.03
CA HIS A 432 2.36 3.35 -12.55
C HIS A 432 2.31 4.63 -11.72
N LEU A 433 1.29 5.48 -11.92
CA LEU A 433 1.33 6.86 -11.41
C LEU A 433 1.47 6.92 -9.88
N GLY A 434 0.70 6.11 -9.14
CA GLY A 434 0.78 6.10 -7.67
C GLY A 434 2.14 5.64 -7.15
N LYS A 435 2.71 4.60 -7.78
CA LYS A 435 4.06 4.13 -7.45
C LYS A 435 5.11 5.20 -7.75
N GLN A 436 5.06 5.81 -8.92
CA GLN A 436 5.99 6.88 -9.31
C GLN A 436 5.92 8.07 -8.34
N TRP A 437 4.72 8.49 -7.95
CA TRP A 437 4.54 9.57 -6.97
C TRP A 437 5.20 9.24 -5.63
N LEU A 438 4.83 8.13 -4.99
CA LEU A 438 5.32 7.81 -3.66
C LEU A 438 6.82 7.48 -3.64
N THR A 439 7.32 6.77 -4.65
CA THR A 439 8.74 6.41 -4.74
C THR A 439 9.65 7.59 -5.07
N SER A 440 9.20 8.54 -5.90
CA SER A 440 10.00 9.74 -6.21
C SER A 440 10.09 10.68 -5.00
N MET A 441 8.98 10.87 -4.30
CA MET A 441 8.94 11.60 -3.03
C MET A 441 9.83 10.90 -1.99
N GLY A 442 9.69 9.59 -1.81
CA GLY A 442 10.52 8.80 -0.89
C GLY A 442 12.01 8.80 -1.23
N TYR A 443 12.37 8.77 -2.51
CA TYR A 443 13.75 8.87 -2.98
C TYR A 443 14.36 10.23 -2.66
N ALA A 444 13.64 11.33 -2.94
CA ALA A 444 14.10 12.66 -2.60
C ALA A 444 14.24 12.83 -1.08
N ALA A 445 13.27 12.34 -0.29
CA ALA A 445 13.32 12.40 1.16
C ALA A 445 14.55 11.66 1.71
N HIS A 446 14.88 10.50 1.13
CA HIS A 446 16.10 9.76 1.47
C HIS A 446 17.39 10.58 1.20
N LEU A 447 17.49 11.26 0.06
CA LEU A 447 18.67 12.06 -0.29
C LEU A 447 18.92 13.20 0.70
N PHE A 448 17.87 13.79 1.27
CA PHE A 448 17.95 14.93 2.17
C PHE A 448 17.69 14.58 3.64
N ASN A 449 17.67 13.28 3.98
CA ASN A 449 17.44 12.77 5.34
C ASN A 449 16.16 13.33 5.99
N ILE A 450 15.08 13.38 5.22
CA ILE A 450 13.74 13.76 5.66
C ILE A 450 12.91 12.50 5.88
N ASN A 451 12.16 12.45 6.97
CA ASN A 451 11.12 11.43 7.18
C ASN A 451 9.80 11.88 6.53
N ILE A 452 8.99 10.92 6.10
CA ILE A 452 7.67 11.21 5.54
C ILE A 452 6.61 10.68 6.51
N GLN A 453 5.68 11.56 6.90
CA GLN A 453 4.45 11.18 7.59
C GLN A 453 3.31 11.18 6.57
N TYR A 454 2.61 10.05 6.46
CA TYR A 454 1.37 9.98 5.69
C TYR A 454 0.18 10.22 6.62
N SER A 455 -0.59 11.27 6.34
CA SER A 455 -1.78 11.63 7.11
C SER A 455 -3.06 11.43 6.28
N MET A 456 -4.13 11.07 6.98
CA MET A 456 -5.41 10.64 6.40
C MET A 456 -5.24 9.58 5.30
N ASN A 457 -4.24 8.70 5.43
CA ASN A 457 -3.92 7.68 4.44
C ASN A 457 -4.98 6.58 4.37
N LEU A 458 -5.06 5.94 3.22
CA LEU A 458 -5.80 4.69 3.01
C LEU A 458 -4.89 3.49 3.32
N PRO A 459 -5.45 2.32 3.63
CA PRO A 459 -4.66 1.09 3.87
C PRO A 459 -3.67 0.75 2.76
N ARG A 460 -3.98 1.06 1.50
CA ARG A 460 -3.08 0.79 0.35
C ARG A 460 -1.79 1.60 0.33
N HIS A 461 -1.67 2.62 1.18
CA HIS A 461 -0.44 3.41 1.34
C HIS A 461 0.55 2.78 2.33
N ALA A 462 0.12 1.76 3.09
CA ALA A 462 0.88 1.16 4.17
C ALA A 462 1.74 -0.04 3.73
#